data_AF-A0A941V1K9-F1
#
_entry.id   AF-A0A941V1K9-F1
#
_cell.length_a   1.000
_cell.length_b   1.000
_cell.length_c   1.000
_cell.angle_alpha   90.00
_cell.angle_beta   90.00
_cell.angle_gamma   90.00
#
_symmetry.space_group_name_H-M   'P 1'
#
loop_
_entity.id
_entity.type
_entity.pdbx_description
1 polymer ?
#
loop_
_entity_poly.entity_id
_entity_poly.type
_entity_poly.pdbx_seq_one_letter_code
_entity_poly.pdbx_strand_id
1 'polypeptide(L)' 'PSKNRRSYWVASDTSLPATADVWLHDAREKPGSWWADWDAWLKQFAGGERAAPKSYGSAKHKVIEPAPGRYVKEKA' A
#
# COMPACT_ATOMS: atom_id res chain seq x y z
N PRO A 1 2.87 -2.03 10.01
CA PRO A 1 1.58 -2.67 10.38
C PRO A 1 1.53 -3.06 11.87
N SER A 2 0.76 -2.34 12.68
CA SER A 2 0.88 -2.35 14.16
C SER A 2 0.56 -3.67 14.86
N LYS A 3 -0.22 -4.57 14.25
CA LYS A 3 -0.57 -5.88 14.85
C LYS A 3 0.17 -7.08 14.25
N ASN A 4 0.78 -6.92 13.07
CA ASN A 4 1.47 -7.96 12.28
C ASN A 4 0.88 -9.39 12.39
N ARG A 5 -0.46 -9.51 12.28
CA ARG A 5 -1.16 -10.80 12.36
C ARG A 5 -1.41 -11.37 10.97
N ARG A 6 -1.68 -12.68 10.91
CA ARG A 6 -1.96 -13.49 9.70
C ARG A 6 -0.70 -13.74 8.85
N SER A 7 -0.91 -14.11 7.61
CA SER A 7 0.10 -14.42 6.60
C SER A 7 -0.39 -13.97 5.22
N TYR A 8 0.53 -13.96 4.26
CA TYR A 8 0.28 -13.66 2.85
C TYR A 8 1.13 -14.56 1.96
N TRP A 9 0.79 -14.68 0.68
CA TRP A 9 1.48 -15.54 -0.28
C TRP A 9 2.27 -14.71 -1.28
N VAL A 10 3.46 -15.16 -1.62
CA VAL A 10 4.31 -14.53 -2.64
C VAL A 10 4.93 -15.62 -3.51
N ALA A 11 4.79 -15.50 -4.83
CA ALA A 11 5.41 -16.38 -5.80
C ALA A 11 6.53 -15.63 -6.55
N SER A 12 6.89 -16.08 -7.75
CA SER A 12 7.95 -15.48 -8.57
C SER A 12 7.70 -14.00 -8.88
N ASP A 13 8.76 -13.18 -8.77
CA ASP A 13 8.76 -11.76 -9.15
C ASP A 13 8.76 -11.54 -10.68
N THR A 14 9.04 -12.58 -11.46
CA THR A 14 9.26 -12.48 -12.93
C THR A 14 8.39 -13.43 -13.75
N SER A 15 7.60 -14.28 -13.11
CA SER A 15 6.78 -15.29 -13.80
C SER A 15 5.38 -15.34 -13.21
N LEU A 16 4.38 -15.19 -14.08
CA LEU A 16 2.97 -15.34 -13.75
C LEU A 16 2.40 -16.50 -14.58
N PRO A 17 2.02 -17.62 -13.96
CA PRO A 17 1.46 -18.76 -14.68
C PRO A 17 0.04 -18.44 -15.19
N ALA A 18 -0.46 -19.25 -16.13
CA ALA A 18 -1.75 -19.03 -16.76
C ALA A 18 -2.96 -19.19 -15.82
N THR A 19 -2.79 -19.85 -14.67
CA THR A 19 -3.88 -20.15 -13.73
C THR A 19 -3.50 -19.80 -12.30
N ALA A 20 -4.51 -19.43 -11.51
CA ALA A 20 -4.34 -19.08 -10.10
C ALA A 20 -3.90 -20.28 -9.25
N ASP A 21 -4.36 -21.50 -9.56
CA ASP A 21 -3.98 -22.72 -8.84
C ASP A 21 -2.48 -23.00 -8.96
N VAL A 22 -1.92 -22.82 -10.16
CA VAL A 22 -0.47 -22.98 -10.40
C VAL A 22 0.31 -21.90 -9.64
N TRP A 23 -0.17 -20.65 -9.64
CA TRP A 23 0.46 -19.58 -8.86
C TRP A 23 0.47 -19.91 -7.36
N LEU A 24 -0.65 -20.39 -6.82
CA LEU A 24 -0.78 -20.68 -5.39
C LEU A 24 0.05 -21.89 -4.97
N HIS A 25 0.14 -22.92 -5.82
CA HIS A 25 1.00 -24.08 -5.60
C HIS A 25 2.48 -23.69 -5.43
N ASP A 26 2.96 -22.75 -6.25
CA ASP A 26 4.36 -22.32 -6.24
C ASP A 26 4.63 -21.18 -5.23
N ALA A 27 3.58 -20.54 -4.72
CA ALA A 27 3.69 -19.43 -3.79
C ALA A 27 4.15 -19.89 -2.40
N ARG A 28 4.96 -19.05 -1.75
CA ARG A 28 5.41 -19.24 -0.38
C ARG A 28 4.58 -18.39 0.57
N GLU A 29 4.10 -19.01 1.64
CA GLU A 29 3.46 -18.31 2.74
C GLU A 29 4.51 -17.53 3.55
N LYS A 30 4.29 -16.23 3.71
CA LYS A 30 5.06 -15.34 4.57
C LYS A 30 4.21 -14.90 5.76
N PRO A 31 4.68 -15.03 7.00
CA PRO A 31 3.95 -14.55 8.17
C PRO A 31 3.92 -13.02 8.23
N GLY A 32 2.84 -12.47 8.76
CA GLY A 32 2.63 -11.04 8.94
C GLY A 32 1.77 -10.38 7.86
N SER A 33 1.79 -9.04 7.85
CA SER A 33 1.05 -8.26 6.86
C SER A 33 1.85 -8.05 5.58
N TRP A 34 1.21 -8.24 4.43
CA TRP A 34 1.76 -7.93 3.11
C TRP A 34 2.17 -6.45 2.93
N TRP A 35 1.70 -5.53 3.80
CA TRP A 35 2.02 -4.10 3.71
C TRP A 35 3.52 -3.80 3.69
N ALA A 36 4.35 -4.59 4.40
CA ALA A 36 5.79 -4.35 4.42
C ALA A 36 6.45 -4.72 3.07
N ASP A 37 5.98 -5.80 2.45
CA ASP A 37 6.42 -6.25 1.12
C ASP A 37 6.08 -5.19 0.07
N TRP A 38 4.85 -4.67 0.13
CA TRP A 38 4.38 -3.62 -0.76
C TRP A 38 5.09 -2.27 -0.54
N ASP A 39 5.35 -1.87 0.71
CA ASP A 39 6.13 -0.68 1.03
C ASP A 39 7.57 -0.77 0.49
N ALA A 40 8.21 -1.94 0.60
CA ALA A 40 9.53 -2.20 0.05
C ALA A 40 9.55 -2.11 -1.49
N TRP A 41 8.52 -2.65 -2.15
CA TRP A 41 8.36 -2.49 -3.59
C TRP A 41 8.15 -1.02 -3.97
N LEU A 42 7.25 -0.30 -3.30
CA LEU A 42 6.90 1.09 -3.61
C LEU A 42 8.09 2.04 -3.46
N LYS A 43 8.96 1.82 -2.47
CA LYS A 43 10.17 2.64 -2.23
C LYS A 43 11.09 2.73 -3.44
N GLN A 44 11.15 1.69 -4.27
CA GLN A 44 11.96 1.68 -5.50
C GLN A 44 11.48 2.72 -6.51
N PHE A 45 10.22 3.15 -6.41
CA PHE A 45 9.57 4.08 -7.33
C PHE A 45 9.25 5.43 -6.69
N ALA A 46 9.62 5.65 -5.42
CA ALA A 46 9.22 6.83 -4.64
C ALA A 46 9.99 8.13 -4.98
N GLY A 47 10.97 8.06 -5.88
CA GLY A 47 11.75 9.24 -6.30
C GLY A 47 12.74 9.77 -5.24
N GLY A 48 13.04 8.98 -4.21
CA GLY A 48 13.99 9.31 -3.16
C GLY A 48 13.41 10.18 -2.03
N GLU A 49 14.21 10.40 -0.99
CA GLU A 49 13.81 11.20 0.16
C GLU A 49 13.98 12.69 -0.10
N ARG A 50 13.05 13.49 0.42
CA ARG A 50 13.11 14.96 0.43
C ARG A 50 12.50 15.50 1.70
N ALA A 51 12.82 16.75 2.03
CA ALA A 51 12.21 17.43 3.17
C ALA A 51 10.68 17.43 3.06
N ALA A 52 10.01 17.06 4.14
CA ALA A 52 8.55 17.06 4.21
C ALA A 52 8.02 18.51 4.06
N PRO A 53 6.97 18.73 3.25
CA PRO A 53 6.27 20.01 3.21
C PRO A 53 5.77 20.42 4.59
N LYS A 54 5.90 21.71 4.94
CA LYS A 54 5.51 22.23 6.26
C LYS A 54 3.99 22.45 6.42
N SER A 55 3.26 22.45 5.32
CA SER A 55 1.81 22.70 5.30
C SER A 55 1.12 21.81 4.27
N TYR A 56 -0.16 21.53 4.50
CA TYR A 56 -1.01 20.82 3.55
C TYR A 56 -1.48 21.74 2.42
N GLY A 57 -1.69 21.16 1.24
CA GLY A 57 -2.18 21.87 0.07
C GLY A 57 -1.12 22.69 -0.67
N SER A 58 -1.57 23.63 -1.50
CA SER A 58 -0.75 24.59 -2.26
C SER A 58 -1.53 25.88 -2.50
N ALA A 59 -0.89 26.89 -3.11
CA ALA A 59 -1.56 28.15 -3.47
C ALA A 59 -2.80 27.94 -4.37
N LYS A 60 -2.71 26.95 -5.29
CA LYS A 60 -3.80 26.57 -6.19
C LYS A 60 -4.85 25.69 -5.49
N HIS A 61 -4.44 24.85 -4.56
CA HIS A 61 -5.32 23.90 -3.86
C HIS A 61 -5.19 24.09 -2.35
N LYS A 62 -5.98 25.03 -1.81
CA LYS A 62 -5.98 25.35 -0.38
C LYS A 62 -6.62 24.23 0.43
N VAL A 63 -6.23 24.13 1.70
CA VAL A 63 -6.90 23.25 2.68
C VAL A 63 -8.35 23.69 2.82
N ILE A 64 -9.29 22.74 2.75
CA ILE A 64 -10.73 23.01 2.80
C ILE A 64 -11.28 22.65 4.18
N GLU A 65 -11.06 21.41 4.61
CA GLU A 65 -11.52 20.88 5.89
C GLU A 65 -10.54 19.79 6.41
N PRO A 66 -10.50 19.52 7.72
CA PRO A 66 -9.72 18.40 8.25
C PRO A 66 -10.21 17.04 7.72
N ALA A 67 -9.28 16.10 7.52
CA ALA A 67 -9.63 14.70 7.26
C ALA A 67 -10.48 14.12 8.41
N PRO A 68 -11.44 13.20 8.12
CA PRO A 68 -11.65 12.48 6.86
C PRO A 68 -12.61 13.20 5.87
N GLY A 69 -12.93 14.46 6.11
CA GLY A 69 -13.87 15.22 5.29
C GLY A 69 -15.34 14.88 5.58
N ARG A 70 -16.24 15.62 4.93
CA ARG A 70 -17.70 15.48 5.10
C ARG A 70 -18.30 14.33 4.30
N TYR A 71 -17.78 14.04 3.10
CA TYR A 71 -18.37 13.04 2.21
C TYR A 71 -18.43 11.63 2.80
N VAL A 72 -17.43 11.21 3.58
CA VAL A 72 -17.45 9.89 4.26
C VAL A 72 -18.48 9.80 5.39
N LYS A 73 -19.03 10.94 5.83
CA LYS A 73 -20.00 11.03 6.94
C LYS A 73 -21.44 11.11 6.45
N GLU A 74 -21.64 11.19 5.15
CA GLU A 74 -22.98 11.17 4.56
C GLU A 74 -23.66 9.85 4.88
N LYS A 75 -24.94 9.93 5.23
CA LYS A 75 -25.76 8.74 5.51
C LYS A 75 -26.31 8.19 4.19
N ALA A 76 -26.51 6.88 4.15
CA ALA A 76 -27.22 6.21 3.08
C ALA A 76 -28.71 6.61 3.07
#